data_AF-A0AAV2BF92-F1
#
_entry.id   AF-A0AAV2BF92-F1
#
_cell.length_a   1.000
_cell.length_b   1.000
_cell.length_c   1.000
_cell.angle_alpha   90.00
_cell.angle_beta   90.00
_cell.angle_gamma   90.00
#
_symmetry.space_group_name_H-M   'P 1'
#
loop_
_entity.id
_entity.type
_entity.pdbx_description
1 polymer ?
#
loop_
_entity_poly.entity_id
_entity_poly.type
_entity_poly.pdbx_seq_one_letter_code
_entity_poly.pdbx_strand_id
1 'polypeptide(L)'
;MSCALSEEVKKKMDTCPYVLDIDLDFFSTRNPFYSIFNEKQFDILRKLYHYEHPTELTDEILRQVTAKRREQLSELKSIFNNVRDGMDPSASPLLSEVEPLLDTFPDRRPPDPDLLNDAGCTCDDCDLPHHVSTPDEVRHLVGVVKDFLLQNPKPAIITIARSSRDDYCPPEDVNFIQECVLQMLEEVYGSIDVSRDYETDNSEEETAEGEAA
;
A
#
# COMPACT_ATOMS: atom_id res chain seq x y z
N MET A 1 -3.82 -10.29 27.15
CA MET A 1 -4.19 -11.42 26.28
C MET A 1 -2.89 -11.99 25.73
N SER A 2 -2.71 -13.31 25.75
CA SER A 2 -1.51 -13.93 25.14
C SER A 2 -1.60 -13.71 23.63
N CYS A 3 -0.70 -12.87 23.08
CA CYS A 3 -0.55 -12.69 21.64
C CYS A 3 0.29 -13.85 21.11
N ALA A 4 -0.28 -15.04 21.11
CA ALA A 4 0.39 -16.25 20.64
C ALA A 4 -0.45 -16.89 19.54
N LEU A 5 0.24 -17.48 18.57
CA LEU A 5 -0.39 -18.26 17.52
C LEU A 5 -1.18 -19.43 18.14
N SER A 6 -2.19 -19.92 17.41
CA SER A 6 -2.93 -21.09 17.86
C SER A 6 -1.98 -22.29 18.00
N GLU A 7 -2.28 -23.19 18.94
CA GLU A 7 -1.45 -24.38 19.17
C GLU A 7 -1.32 -25.26 17.93
N GLU A 8 -2.34 -25.25 17.05
CA GLU A 8 -2.26 -25.95 15.76
C GLU A 8 -1.21 -25.33 14.83
N VAL A 9 -1.17 -24.00 14.74
CA VAL A 9 -0.20 -23.28 13.90
C VAL A 9 1.21 -23.47 14.44
N LYS A 10 1.40 -23.33 15.76
CA LYS A 10 2.70 -23.58 16.41
C LYS A 10 3.20 -24.99 16.12
N LYS A 11 2.34 -26.00 16.29
CA LYS A 11 2.70 -27.39 16.01
C LYS A 11 3.13 -27.61 14.55
N LYS A 12 2.50 -26.91 13.59
CA LYS A 12 2.93 -26.95 12.19
C LYS A 12 4.30 -26.30 12.02
N MET A 13 4.50 -25.11 12.59
CA MET A 13 5.78 -24.37 12.54
C MET A 13 6.94 -25.10 13.23
N ASP A 14 6.67 -25.94 14.25
CA ASP A 14 7.67 -26.79 14.89
C ASP A 14 8.16 -27.92 13.98
N THR A 15 7.31 -28.38 13.07
CA THR A 15 7.59 -29.55 12.20
C THR A 15 7.96 -29.19 10.77
N CYS A 16 7.64 -27.97 10.34
CA CYS A 16 7.83 -27.50 8.98
C CYS A 16 8.58 -26.16 8.99
N PRO A 17 9.61 -25.98 8.16
CA PRO A 17 10.24 -24.68 7.99
C PRO A 17 9.21 -23.68 7.43
N TYR A 18 9.32 -22.42 7.84
CA TYR A 18 8.48 -21.34 7.37
C TYR A 18 9.31 -20.08 7.11
N VAL A 19 8.76 -19.20 6.28
CA VAL A 19 9.31 -17.86 5.99
C VAL A 19 8.53 -16.85 6.81
N LEU A 20 9.24 -15.96 7.49
CA LEU A 20 8.65 -14.81 8.16
C LEU A 20 8.83 -13.59 7.26
N ASP A 21 7.73 -13.01 6.82
CA ASP A 21 7.74 -11.75 6.07
C ASP A 21 7.39 -10.60 7.01
N ILE A 22 8.17 -9.51 6.96
CA ILE A 22 7.98 -8.32 7.80
C ILE A 22 7.88 -7.10 6.89
N ASP A 23 6.68 -6.56 6.77
CA ASP A 23 6.46 -5.28 6.13
C ASP A 23 6.76 -4.14 7.11
N LEU A 24 7.63 -3.21 6.72
CA LEU A 24 8.02 -2.10 7.60
C LEU A 24 6.91 -1.07 7.80
N ASP A 25 5.95 -1.01 6.87
CA ASP A 25 4.77 -0.16 6.98
C ASP A 25 3.83 -0.58 8.13
N PHE A 26 3.96 -1.79 8.67
CA PHE A 26 3.29 -2.20 9.91
C PHE A 26 3.67 -1.30 11.11
N PHE A 27 4.91 -0.82 11.15
CA PHE A 27 5.42 -0.01 12.27
C PHE A 27 5.13 1.48 12.12
N SER A 28 4.89 1.94 10.88
CA SER A 28 4.53 3.31 10.55
C SER A 28 4.01 3.31 9.13
N THR A 29 2.77 3.73 8.93
CA THR A 29 2.11 3.68 7.62
C THR A 29 1.65 5.06 7.17
N ARG A 30 1.77 5.34 5.88
CA ARG A 30 1.33 6.59 5.25
C ARG A 30 0.46 6.24 4.05
N ASN A 31 -0.76 6.76 4.03
CA ASN A 31 -1.50 6.88 2.78
C ASN A 31 -0.74 7.83 1.82
N PRO A 32 -0.18 7.32 0.69
CA PRO A 32 0.68 8.12 -0.19
C PRO A 32 -0.11 9.23 -0.92
N PHE A 33 -1.42 9.03 -1.10
CA PHE A 33 -2.30 9.93 -1.84
C PHE A 33 -2.65 11.22 -1.08
N TYR A 34 -2.46 11.27 0.25
CA TYR A 34 -2.68 12.49 1.05
C TYR A 34 -1.72 13.64 0.72
N SER A 35 -0.59 13.34 0.09
CA SER A 35 0.33 14.36 -0.43
C SER A 35 -0.12 14.94 -1.78
N ILE A 36 -0.99 14.23 -2.51
CA ILE A 36 -1.40 14.51 -3.88
C ILE A 36 -2.78 15.15 -3.93
N PHE A 37 -3.73 14.64 -3.14
CA PHE A 37 -5.12 15.06 -3.13
C PHE A 37 -5.50 15.68 -1.78
N ASN A 38 -6.34 16.70 -1.83
CA ASN A 38 -6.92 17.30 -0.62
C ASN A 38 -8.25 16.63 -0.22
N GLU A 39 -8.73 16.92 0.98
CA GLU A 39 -9.95 16.32 1.54
C GLU A 39 -11.18 16.49 0.64
N LYS A 40 -11.33 17.66 0.00
CA LYS A 40 -12.45 17.91 -0.93
C LYS A 40 -12.38 17.00 -2.15
N GLN A 41 -11.18 16.71 -2.65
CA GLN A 41 -10.97 15.77 -3.75
C GLN A 41 -11.29 14.34 -3.32
N PHE A 42 -10.84 13.92 -2.13
CA PHE A 42 -11.20 12.62 -1.57
C PHE A 42 -12.71 12.45 -1.38
N ASP A 43 -13.42 13.47 -0.88
CA ASP A 43 -14.88 13.44 -0.76
C ASP A 43 -15.59 13.16 -2.09
N ILE A 44 -15.02 13.61 -3.21
CA ILE A 44 -15.57 13.37 -4.54
C ILE A 44 -15.12 12.01 -5.07
N LEU A 45 -13.85 11.63 -4.89
CA LEU A 45 -13.32 10.32 -5.26
C LEU A 45 -14.09 9.19 -4.55
N ARG A 46 -14.33 9.30 -3.25
CA ARG A 46 -15.16 8.36 -2.45
C ARG A 46 -16.54 8.14 -3.06
N LYS A 47 -17.14 9.17 -3.68
CA LYS A 47 -18.44 9.06 -4.35
C LYS A 47 -18.32 8.41 -5.73
N LEU A 48 -17.38 8.88 -6.54
CA LEU A 48 -17.18 8.38 -7.91
C LEU A 48 -16.77 6.91 -7.94
N TYR A 49 -15.88 6.53 -7.01
CA TYR A 49 -15.34 5.18 -6.93
C TYR A 49 -16.11 4.28 -5.97
N HIS A 50 -17.20 4.76 -5.34
CA HIS A 50 -17.90 3.98 -4.33
C HIS A 50 -18.20 2.55 -4.80
N TYR A 51 -17.80 1.57 -3.99
CA TYR A 51 -18.08 0.17 -4.19
C TYR A 51 -19.05 -0.34 -3.13
N GLU A 52 -20.19 -0.84 -3.59
CA GLU A 52 -21.18 -1.47 -2.72
C GLU A 52 -20.96 -2.99 -2.70
N HIS A 53 -20.61 -3.50 -1.53
CA HIS A 53 -20.41 -4.93 -1.32
C HIS A 53 -21.72 -5.71 -1.52
N PRO A 54 -21.72 -6.82 -2.27
CA PRO A 54 -22.89 -7.65 -2.40
C PRO A 54 -23.25 -8.29 -1.06
N THR A 55 -24.54 -8.28 -0.73
CA THR A 55 -25.06 -8.99 0.45
C THR A 55 -25.11 -10.50 0.26
N GLU A 56 -25.19 -10.96 -0.99
CA GLU A 56 -25.24 -12.36 -1.37
C GLU A 56 -24.03 -12.74 -2.24
N LEU A 57 -23.38 -13.86 -1.92
CA LEU A 57 -22.14 -14.30 -2.58
C LEU A 57 -22.39 -15.47 -3.56
N THR A 58 -23.48 -15.42 -4.34
CA THR A 58 -23.72 -16.41 -5.39
C THR A 58 -22.88 -16.11 -6.63
N ASP A 59 -22.47 -17.14 -7.37
CA ASP A 59 -21.64 -16.97 -8.58
C ASP A 59 -22.22 -15.96 -9.59
N GLU A 60 -23.54 -15.94 -9.74
CA GLU A 60 -24.21 -15.02 -10.66
C GLU A 60 -24.11 -13.56 -10.17
N ILE A 61 -24.36 -13.32 -8.87
CA ILE A 61 -24.27 -11.99 -8.29
C ILE A 61 -22.81 -11.49 -8.33
N LEU A 62 -21.84 -12.34 -7.98
CA LEU A 62 -20.42 -12.00 -8.03
C LEU A 62 -19.98 -11.62 -9.45
N ARG A 63 -20.47 -12.32 -10.48
CA ARG A 63 -20.20 -11.98 -11.89
C ARG A 63 -20.80 -10.63 -12.27
N GLN A 64 -22.05 -10.37 -11.88
CA GLN A 64 -22.73 -9.10 -12.18
C GLN A 64 -22.04 -7.91 -11.50
N VAL A 65 -21.70 -8.05 -10.21
CA VAL A 65 -20.99 -7.01 -9.45
C VAL A 65 -19.61 -6.75 -10.04
N THR A 66 -18.86 -7.80 -10.39
CA THR A 66 -17.55 -7.66 -11.03
C THR A 66 -17.65 -6.96 -12.39
N ALA A 67 -18.68 -7.29 -13.20
CA ALA A 67 -18.91 -6.65 -14.48
C ALA A 67 -19.24 -5.16 -14.33
N LYS A 68 -20.15 -4.81 -13.42
CA LYS A 68 -20.53 -3.42 -13.11
C LYS A 68 -19.34 -2.61 -12.60
N ARG A 69 -18.54 -3.18 -11.69
CA ARG A 69 -17.32 -2.53 -11.17
C ARG A 69 -16.31 -2.27 -12.29
N ARG A 70 -16.11 -3.24 -13.19
CA ARG A 70 -15.21 -3.07 -14.34
C ARG A 70 -15.68 -1.97 -15.29
N GLU A 71 -16.98 -1.90 -15.57
CA GLU A 71 -17.58 -0.86 -16.42
C GLU A 71 -17.36 0.53 -15.80
N GLN A 72 -17.71 0.71 -14.53
CA GLN A 72 -17.48 1.96 -13.77
C GLN A 72 -16.02 2.43 -13.86
N LEU A 73 -15.06 1.56 -13.50
CA LEU A 73 -13.64 1.92 -13.52
C LEU A 73 -13.13 2.21 -14.93
N SER A 74 -13.61 1.47 -15.93
CA SER A 74 -13.25 1.70 -17.33
C SER A 74 -13.79 3.04 -17.85
N GLU A 75 -15.01 3.42 -17.46
CA GLU A 75 -15.60 4.70 -17.84
C GLU A 75 -14.86 5.87 -17.19
N LEU A 76 -14.60 5.81 -15.88
CA LEU A 76 -13.82 6.83 -15.17
C LEU A 76 -12.43 7.00 -15.80
N LYS A 77 -11.70 5.89 -16.01
CA LYS A 77 -10.40 5.91 -16.67
C LYS A 77 -10.46 6.49 -18.08
N SER A 78 -11.51 6.18 -18.85
CA SER A 78 -11.70 6.76 -20.19
C SER A 78 -11.89 8.28 -20.13
N ILE A 79 -12.74 8.78 -19.23
CA ILE A 79 -12.96 10.22 -19.04
C ILE A 79 -11.64 10.93 -18.72
N PHE A 80 -10.89 10.43 -17.74
CA PHE A 80 -9.64 11.08 -17.32
C PHE A 80 -8.56 11.05 -18.41
N ASN A 81 -8.46 9.96 -19.19
CA ASN A 81 -7.56 9.93 -20.35
C ASN A 81 -7.98 10.94 -21.42
N ASN A 82 -9.28 11.04 -21.75
CA ASN A 82 -9.77 12.01 -22.72
C ASN A 82 -9.46 13.45 -22.28
N VAL A 83 -9.70 13.76 -21.01
CA VAL A 83 -9.39 15.09 -20.44
C VAL A 83 -7.89 15.40 -20.52
N ARG A 84 -7.02 14.44 -20.17
CA ARG A 84 -5.55 14.59 -20.29
C ARG A 84 -5.14 14.87 -21.74
N ASP A 85 -5.73 14.13 -22.68
CA ASP A 85 -5.38 14.19 -24.10
C ASP A 85 -6.05 15.37 -24.84
N GLY A 86 -6.81 16.21 -24.11
CA GLY A 86 -7.52 17.36 -24.67
C GLY A 86 -8.69 16.99 -25.59
N MET A 87 -9.15 15.74 -25.49
CA MET A 87 -10.33 15.23 -26.19
C MET A 87 -11.60 15.56 -25.41
N ASP A 88 -12.73 15.64 -26.11
CA ASP A 88 -14.02 15.91 -25.49
C ASP A 88 -14.54 14.65 -24.75
N PRO A 89 -14.69 14.68 -23.41
CA PRO A 89 -15.20 13.55 -22.64
C PRO A 89 -16.75 13.40 -22.69
N SER A 90 -17.47 14.25 -23.45
CA SER A 90 -18.94 14.33 -23.50
C SER A 90 -19.68 13.04 -23.87
N ALA A 91 -18.98 12.02 -24.35
CA ALA A 91 -19.55 10.71 -24.66
C ALA A 91 -19.92 9.88 -23.41
N SER A 92 -19.37 10.18 -22.23
CA SER A 92 -19.62 9.36 -21.03
C SER A 92 -20.82 9.86 -20.20
N PRO A 93 -21.72 8.97 -19.77
CA PRO A 93 -22.83 9.34 -18.87
C PRO A 93 -22.35 9.82 -17.49
N LEU A 94 -21.17 9.37 -17.03
CA LEU A 94 -20.59 9.76 -15.75
C LEU A 94 -19.94 11.16 -15.77
N LEU A 95 -19.85 11.83 -16.93
CA LEU A 95 -19.16 13.12 -17.03
C LEU A 95 -19.70 14.14 -16.02
N SER A 96 -21.02 14.26 -15.89
CA SER A 96 -21.65 15.22 -14.97
C SER A 96 -21.28 15.00 -13.50
N GLU A 97 -20.97 13.76 -13.11
CA GLU A 97 -20.52 13.42 -11.76
C GLU A 97 -19.02 13.71 -11.56
N VAL A 98 -18.24 13.66 -12.66
CA VAL A 98 -16.80 13.91 -12.68
C VAL A 98 -16.46 15.40 -12.76
N GLU A 99 -17.32 16.23 -13.35
CA GLU A 99 -17.10 17.69 -13.47
C GLU A 99 -16.73 18.39 -12.15
N PRO A 100 -17.41 18.12 -11.01
CA PRO A 100 -17.02 18.69 -9.72
C PRO A 100 -15.59 18.37 -9.31
N LEU A 101 -15.06 17.18 -9.67
CA LEU A 101 -13.68 16.81 -9.40
C LEU A 101 -12.73 17.58 -10.32
N LEU A 102 -13.04 17.67 -11.61
CA LEU A 102 -12.23 18.41 -12.58
C LEU A 102 -12.11 19.89 -12.21
N ASP A 103 -13.19 20.51 -11.73
CA ASP A 103 -13.21 21.90 -11.29
C ASP A 103 -12.34 22.16 -10.04
N THR A 104 -11.89 21.12 -9.34
CA THR A 104 -10.91 21.28 -8.24
C THR A 104 -9.47 21.41 -8.72
N PHE A 105 -9.16 21.00 -9.95
CA PHE A 105 -7.81 21.03 -10.48
C PHE A 105 -7.54 22.31 -11.29
N PRO A 106 -6.30 22.85 -11.26
CA PRO A 106 -5.89 23.93 -12.14
C PRO A 106 -6.15 23.57 -13.61
N ASP A 107 -6.73 24.50 -14.37
CA ASP A 107 -7.08 24.33 -15.78
C ASP A 107 -7.96 23.10 -16.09
N ARG A 108 -8.65 22.55 -15.08
CA ARG A 108 -9.41 21.29 -15.15
C ARG A 108 -8.57 20.09 -15.60
N ARG A 109 -7.26 20.10 -15.28
CA ARG A 109 -6.33 19.02 -15.61
C ARG A 109 -5.95 18.24 -14.35
N PRO A 110 -6.51 17.02 -14.16
CA PRO A 110 -6.10 16.16 -13.06
C PRO A 110 -4.63 15.72 -13.19
N PRO A 111 -4.04 15.14 -12.13
CA PRO A 111 -2.77 14.43 -12.25
C PRO A 111 -2.89 13.23 -13.19
N ASP A 112 -1.82 12.44 -13.29
CA ASP A 112 -1.81 11.24 -14.12
C ASP A 112 -3.08 10.38 -13.90
N PRO A 113 -3.80 9.97 -14.97
CA PRO A 113 -5.03 9.21 -14.85
C PRO A 113 -4.88 7.88 -14.12
N ASP A 114 -3.73 7.21 -14.19
CA ASP A 114 -3.52 5.96 -13.47
C ASP A 114 -3.38 6.25 -11.97
N LEU A 115 -2.60 7.27 -11.59
CA LEU A 115 -2.50 7.74 -10.21
C LEU A 115 -3.85 8.15 -9.60
N LEU A 116 -4.69 8.83 -10.37
CA LEU A 116 -6.05 9.22 -9.95
C LEU A 116 -6.95 7.99 -9.76
N ASN A 117 -6.85 7.00 -10.66
CA ASN A 117 -7.59 5.76 -10.54
C ASN A 117 -7.14 4.95 -9.33
N ASP A 118 -5.84 4.88 -9.07
CA ASP A 118 -5.29 4.18 -7.90
C ASP A 118 -5.80 4.84 -6.61
N ALA A 119 -5.73 6.17 -6.51
CA ALA A 119 -6.28 6.90 -5.36
C ALA A 119 -7.78 6.60 -5.15
N GLY A 120 -8.58 6.68 -6.21
CA GLY A 120 -10.01 6.38 -6.14
C GLY A 120 -10.34 4.94 -5.74
N CYS A 121 -9.58 3.96 -6.26
CA CYS A 121 -9.73 2.55 -5.89
C CYS A 121 -9.32 2.25 -4.45
N THR A 122 -8.66 3.18 -3.77
CA THR A 122 -8.16 3.00 -2.40
C THR A 122 -9.01 3.75 -1.36
N CYS A 123 -10.12 4.34 -1.80
CA CYS A 123 -11.12 4.99 -0.97
C CYS A 123 -12.55 4.61 -1.41
N ASP A 124 -12.72 3.45 -2.07
CA ASP A 124 -14.00 3.02 -2.65
C ASP A 124 -14.96 2.40 -1.64
N ASP A 125 -14.45 1.74 -0.61
CA ASP A 125 -15.22 1.25 0.54
C ASP A 125 -14.70 1.76 1.89
N CYS A 126 -13.38 1.81 2.04
CA CYS A 126 -12.62 2.24 3.20
C CYS A 126 -11.40 3.03 2.71
N ASP A 127 -10.97 4.03 3.46
CA ASP A 127 -9.71 4.70 3.16
C ASP A 127 -8.51 3.80 3.53
N LEU A 128 -7.39 3.95 2.82
CA LEU A 128 -6.13 3.31 3.22
C LEU A 128 -5.71 3.70 4.64
N PRO A 129 -5.03 2.78 5.35
CA PRO A 129 -4.41 3.10 6.63
C PRO A 129 -3.50 4.33 6.53
N HIS A 130 -3.57 5.20 7.54
CA HIS A 130 -2.66 6.32 7.70
C HIS A 130 -2.35 6.53 9.18
N HIS A 131 -1.12 6.23 9.57
CA HIS A 131 -0.61 6.49 10.91
C HIS A 131 0.92 6.53 10.88
N VAL A 132 1.47 7.74 10.72
CA VAL A 132 2.91 7.97 10.82
C VAL A 132 3.29 7.95 12.30
N SER A 133 3.94 6.87 12.72
CA SER A 133 4.30 6.63 14.12
C SER A 133 5.53 7.42 14.53
N THR A 134 5.54 7.87 15.78
CA THR A 134 6.71 8.47 16.42
C THR A 134 7.82 7.43 16.67
N PRO A 135 9.08 7.85 16.86
CA PRO A 135 10.17 6.92 17.16
C PRO A 135 9.93 6.05 18.40
N ASP A 136 9.21 6.56 19.41
CA ASP A 136 8.88 5.80 20.62
C ASP A 136 7.77 4.78 20.37
N GLU A 137 6.77 5.10 19.55
CA GLU A 137 5.75 4.15 19.10
C GLU A 137 6.35 3.04 18.26
N VAL A 138 7.25 3.36 17.32
CA VAL A 138 7.99 2.35 16.53
C VAL A 138 8.73 1.39 17.46
N ARG A 139 9.54 1.90 18.40
CA ARG A 139 10.26 1.05 19.35
C ARG A 139 9.33 0.19 20.21
N HIS A 140 8.18 0.75 20.61
CA HIS A 140 7.18 0.00 21.35
C HIS A 140 6.60 -1.15 20.51
N LEU A 141 6.20 -0.90 19.27
CA LEU A 141 5.68 -1.90 18.35
C LEU A 141 6.72 -2.98 18.03
N VAL A 142 7.98 -2.59 17.79
CA VAL A 142 9.10 -3.53 17.63
C VAL A 142 9.27 -4.41 18.87
N GLY A 143 9.11 -3.85 20.08
CA GLY A 143 9.09 -4.61 21.33
C GLY A 143 7.94 -5.61 21.42
N VAL A 144 6.74 -5.25 20.97
CA VAL A 144 5.59 -6.17 20.90
C VAL A 144 5.86 -7.31 19.92
N VAL A 145 6.43 -7.02 18.75
CA VAL A 145 6.82 -8.04 17.77
C VAL A 145 7.93 -8.94 18.33
N LYS A 146 8.90 -8.39 19.06
CA LYS A 146 9.93 -9.17 19.75
C LYS A 146 9.32 -10.21 20.70
N ASP A 147 8.40 -9.76 21.56
CA ASP A 147 7.71 -10.64 22.52
C ASP A 147 6.87 -11.71 21.82
N PHE A 148 6.29 -11.38 20.67
CA PHE A 148 5.60 -12.34 19.81
C PHE A 148 6.59 -13.38 19.25
N LEU A 149 7.73 -12.96 18.68
CA LEU A 149 8.72 -13.87 18.10
C LEU A 149 9.36 -14.80 19.13
N LEU A 150 9.60 -14.32 20.36
CA LEU A 150 10.12 -15.13 21.47
C LEU A 150 9.17 -16.26 21.91
N GLN A 151 7.87 -16.14 21.62
CA GLN A 151 6.85 -17.13 21.97
C GLN A 151 6.56 -18.13 20.84
N ASN A 152 7.19 -17.96 19.68
CA ASN A 152 6.95 -18.78 18.49
C ASN A 152 8.24 -19.48 18.03
N PRO A 153 8.14 -20.56 17.22
CA PRO A 153 9.30 -21.25 16.68
C PRO A 153 10.20 -20.33 15.84
N LYS A 154 11.45 -20.74 15.59
CA LYS A 154 12.39 -19.95 14.78
C LYS A 154 12.07 -20.08 13.27
N PRO A 155 12.00 -18.98 12.50
CA PRO A 155 11.83 -19.04 11.05
C PRO A 155 13.08 -19.60 10.36
N ALA A 156 12.89 -20.17 9.16
CA ALA A 156 13.99 -20.63 8.33
C ALA A 156 14.68 -19.45 7.59
N ILE A 157 13.86 -18.52 7.09
CA ILE A 157 14.29 -17.30 6.38
C ILE A 157 13.38 -16.16 6.84
N ILE A 158 13.93 -14.96 6.90
CA ILE A 158 13.19 -13.72 7.15
C ILE A 158 13.32 -12.84 5.93
N THR A 159 12.20 -12.36 5.41
CA THR A 159 12.13 -11.33 4.38
C THR A 159 11.63 -10.03 5.01
N ILE A 160 12.15 -8.90 4.53
CA ILE A 160 11.74 -7.57 5.01
C ILE A 160 11.36 -6.74 3.80
N ALA A 161 10.08 -6.36 3.69
CA ALA A 161 9.61 -5.43 2.70
C ALA A 161 9.72 -4.00 3.26
N ARG A 162 10.48 -3.14 2.56
CA ARG A 162 10.70 -1.77 3.00
C ARG A 162 9.52 -0.83 2.75
N SER A 163 8.69 -1.13 1.76
CA SER A 163 7.57 -0.30 1.29
C SER A 163 7.91 1.20 1.18
N SER A 164 9.14 1.51 0.75
CA SER A 164 9.65 2.89 0.69
C SER A 164 9.62 3.49 -0.71
N ARG A 165 9.50 2.68 -1.76
CA ARG A 165 9.41 3.17 -3.15
C ARG A 165 7.98 3.56 -3.53
N ASP A 166 6.99 3.03 -2.82
CA ASP A 166 5.56 3.24 -2.99
C ASP A 166 4.96 4.14 -1.88
N ASP A 167 5.81 4.73 -1.04
CA ASP A 167 5.48 5.68 0.03
C ASP A 167 4.52 5.18 1.13
N TYR A 168 4.22 3.87 1.18
CA TYR A 168 3.39 3.28 2.25
C TYR A 168 4.12 3.26 3.61
N CYS A 169 5.41 2.97 3.63
CA CYS A 169 6.27 3.23 4.78
C CYS A 169 6.93 4.60 4.60
N PRO A 170 6.81 5.54 5.56
CA PRO A 170 7.42 6.86 5.45
C PRO A 170 8.91 6.78 5.07
N PRO A 171 9.32 7.28 3.88
CA PRO A 171 10.69 7.14 3.39
C PRO A 171 11.73 7.80 4.31
N GLU A 172 11.34 8.81 5.07
CA GLU A 172 12.19 9.44 6.07
C GLU A 172 12.47 8.55 7.30
N ASP A 173 11.58 7.62 7.64
CA ASP A 173 11.66 6.77 8.84
C ASP A 173 12.09 5.34 8.54
N VAL A 174 11.98 4.89 7.27
CA VAL A 174 12.21 3.49 6.88
C VAL A 174 13.56 2.94 7.35
N ASN A 175 14.64 3.74 7.29
CA ASN A 175 15.97 3.30 7.70
C ASN A 175 16.01 3.08 9.22
N PHE A 176 15.42 4.00 9.99
CA PHE A 176 15.33 3.89 11.44
C PHE A 176 14.49 2.68 11.87
N ILE A 177 13.34 2.45 11.21
CA ILE A 177 12.48 1.29 11.47
C ILE A 177 13.24 0.00 11.15
N GLN A 178 13.90 -0.07 9.98
CA GLN A 178 14.69 -1.23 9.55
C GLN A 178 15.79 -1.54 10.57
N GLU A 179 16.54 -0.54 11.04
CA GLU A 179 17.57 -0.73 12.07
C GLU A 179 17.00 -1.27 13.38
N CYS A 180 15.86 -0.74 13.85
CA CYS A 180 15.18 -1.26 15.04
C CYS A 180 14.76 -2.73 14.87
N VAL A 181 14.23 -3.09 13.70
CA VAL A 181 13.82 -4.47 13.40
C VAL A 181 15.03 -5.39 13.33
N LEU A 182 16.10 -5.01 12.64
CA LEU A 182 17.32 -5.82 12.53
C LEU A 182 17.96 -6.05 13.91
N GLN A 183 18.06 -5.01 14.73
CA GLN A 183 18.57 -5.13 16.10
C GLN A 183 17.69 -6.09 16.91
N MET A 184 16.35 -5.96 16.82
CA MET A 184 15.42 -6.85 17.50
C MET A 184 15.61 -8.31 17.05
N LEU A 185 15.78 -8.56 15.75
CA LEU A 185 16.02 -9.90 15.20
C LEU A 185 17.35 -10.50 15.70
N GLU A 186 18.41 -9.69 15.81
CA GLU A 186 19.68 -10.12 16.39
C GLU A 186 19.53 -10.49 17.88
N GLU A 187 18.75 -9.71 18.64
CA GLU A 187 18.48 -9.99 20.04
C GLU A 187 17.67 -11.28 20.24
N VAL A 188 16.78 -11.62 19.30
CA VAL A 188 15.94 -12.83 19.38
C VAL A 188 16.67 -14.07 18.87
N TYR A 189 17.40 -13.97 17.75
CA TYR A 189 17.94 -15.12 17.02
C TYR A 189 19.47 -15.24 17.02
N GLY A 190 20.18 -14.26 17.58
CA GLY A 190 21.63 -14.16 17.56
C GLY A 190 22.16 -13.54 16.27
N SER A 191 23.41 -13.87 15.90
CA SER A 191 24.02 -13.36 14.66
C SER A 191 23.16 -13.72 13.44
N ILE A 192 22.76 -12.70 12.68
CA ILE A 192 22.04 -12.84 11.41
C ILE A 192 22.95 -12.46 10.24
N ASP A 193 22.69 -13.07 9.08
CA ASP A 193 23.30 -12.67 7.80
C ASP A 193 22.27 -11.84 7.04
N VAL A 194 22.66 -10.67 6.55
CA VAL A 194 21.73 -9.68 5.97
C VAL A 194 22.15 -9.36 4.55
N SER A 195 21.31 -9.73 3.58
CA SER A 195 21.39 -9.24 2.19
C SER A 195 20.50 -8.02 2.02
N ARG A 196 20.97 -7.01 1.28
CA ARG A 196 20.23 -5.78 0.95
C ARG A 196 20.14 -5.64 -0.56
N ASP A 197 19.16 -6.30 -1.14
CA ASP A 197 19.04 -6.41 -2.61
C ASP A 197 18.79 -5.06 -3.30
N TYR A 198 18.27 -4.06 -2.58
CA TYR A 198 18.09 -2.70 -3.09
C TYR A 198 19.41 -1.92 -3.25
N GLU A 199 20.51 -2.34 -2.62
CA GLU A 199 21.81 -1.69 -2.79
C GLU A 199 22.44 -2.03 -4.15
N THR A 200 22.12 -3.20 -4.71
CA THR A 200 22.57 -3.59 -6.06
C THR A 200 21.82 -2.85 -7.17
N ASP A 201 20.52 -2.58 -6.99
CA ASP A 201 19.71 -1.80 -7.94
C ASP A 201 20.27 -0.38 -8.17
N ASN A 202 20.69 0.30 -7.09
CA ASN A 202 21.23 1.67 -7.18
C ASN A 202 22.55 1.76 -7.97
N SER A 203 23.30 0.66 -8.06
CA SER A 203 24.58 0.64 -8.79
C SER A 203 24.41 0.56 -10.31
N GLU A 204 23.26 0.09 -10.79
CA GLU A 204 22.95 0.05 -12.23
C GLU A 204 22.40 1.40 -12.72
N GLU A 205 21.67 2.14 -11.88
CA GLU A 205 21.16 3.49 -12.21
C GLU A 205 22.26 4.56 -12.27
N GLU A 206 23.25 4.54 -11.36
CA GLU A 206 24.40 5.48 -11.43
C GLU A 206 25.29 5.25 -12.67
N THR A 207 25.35 4.02 -13.20
CA THR A 207 26.09 3.75 -14.45
C THR A 207 25.41 4.29 -15.69
N ALA A 208 24.08 4.46 -15.68
CA ALA A 208 23.32 4.98 -16.82
C ALA A 208 23.44 6.51 -16.96
N GLU A 209 23.61 7.26 -15.87
CA GLU A 209 23.81 8.72 -15.92
C GLU A 209 25.27 9.12 -16.22
N GLY A 210 26.24 8.22 -16.00
CA GLY A 210 27.66 8.46 -16.26
C GLY A 210 28.11 8.28 -17.72
N GLU A 211 27.30 7.66 -18.57
CA GLU A 211 27.62 7.43 -20.00
C GLU A 211 27.03 8.49 -20.95
N ALA A 212 26.32 9.49 -20.42
CA ALA A 212 25.68 10.57 -21.19
C ALA A 212 26.39 11.93 -21.12
N ALA A 213 27.72 11.96 -20.86
CA ALA A 213 28.54 13.18 -20.83
C ALA A 213 29.65 13.19 -21.90
#